data_AF-A0A355B5L5-F1
#
_entry.id   AF-A0A355B5L5-F1
#
_cell.length_a   1.000
_cell.length_b   1.000
_cell.length_c   1.000
_cell.angle_alpha   90.00
_cell.angle_beta   90.00
_cell.angle_gamma   90.00
#
_symmetry.space_group_name_H-M   'P 1'
#
loop_
_entity.id
_entity.type
_entity.pdbx_description
1 polymer ?
#
loop_
_entity_poly.entity_id
_entity_poly.type
_entity_poly.pdbx_seq_one_letter_code
_entity_poly.pdbx_strand_id
1 'polypeptide(L)'
;MASARAITAELNRVGITAVLDVGGGGRYKSGYKVFKKLRNENNLTVRTFYTMFQPKAKKLLKKLKENFPPSGTDTFYRLIGIGETFYRPLHDNTFRKFKTSGKHAAKLLELARAAAGTEWHIHMHATLDETGSHVLDNFERANRATPLKPLRWIFAHLDAVGPKNIARMKKLGMMAAIHSRPTIQGRM
;
A
#
# COMPACT_ATOMS: atom_id res chain seq x y z
N MET A 1 6.05 23.73 -9.01
CA MET A 1 5.94 24.17 -7.59
C MET A 1 4.58 24.81 -7.30
N ALA A 2 4.09 25.76 -8.11
CA ALA A 2 2.78 26.40 -7.91
C ALA A 2 1.62 25.41 -7.73
N SER A 3 1.47 24.42 -8.62
CA SER A 3 0.40 23.41 -8.53
C SER A 3 0.46 22.55 -7.25
N ALA A 4 1.68 22.25 -6.76
CA ALA A 4 1.85 21.46 -5.53
C ALA A 4 1.51 22.27 -4.26
N ARG A 5 1.74 23.59 -4.26
CA ARG A 5 1.26 24.47 -3.18
C ARG A 5 -0.25 24.65 -3.23
N ALA A 6 -0.81 24.82 -4.43
CA ALA A 6 -2.25 24.97 -4.62
C ALA A 6 -3.03 23.75 -4.13
N ILE A 7 -2.58 22.53 -4.46
CA ILE A 7 -3.26 21.32 -3.97
C ILE A 7 -3.15 21.15 -2.46
N THR A 8 -2.01 21.47 -1.84
CA THR A 8 -1.88 21.34 -0.37
C THR A 8 -2.70 22.38 0.36
N ALA A 9 -2.79 23.59 -0.19
CA ALA A 9 -3.69 24.62 0.32
C ALA A 9 -5.16 24.22 0.22
N GLU A 10 -5.59 23.64 -0.92
CA GLU A 10 -6.97 23.19 -1.09
C GLU A 10 -7.32 22.03 -0.14
N LEU A 11 -6.40 21.08 0.06
CA LEU A 11 -6.55 20.02 1.06
C LEU A 11 -6.69 20.61 2.47
N ASN A 12 -5.86 21.59 2.85
CA ASN A 12 -6.01 22.27 4.14
C ASN A 12 -7.33 23.02 4.26
N ARG A 13 -7.84 23.63 3.18
CA ARG A 13 -9.13 24.35 3.15
C ARG A 13 -10.29 23.44 3.54
N VAL A 14 -10.21 22.15 3.22
CA VAL A 14 -11.21 21.13 3.60
C VAL A 14 -10.83 20.33 4.85
N GLY A 15 -9.83 20.79 5.61
CA GLY A 15 -9.42 20.19 6.88
C GLY A 15 -8.47 18.97 6.76
N ILE A 16 -8.02 18.63 5.55
CA ILE A 16 -7.06 17.54 5.35
C ILE A 16 -5.65 18.02 5.70
N THR A 17 -4.99 17.31 6.62
CA THR A 17 -3.64 17.65 7.12
C THR A 17 -2.60 16.56 6.85
N ALA A 18 -3.02 15.39 6.38
CA ALA A 18 -2.14 14.31 5.97
C ALA A 18 -2.75 13.51 4.82
N VAL A 19 -1.89 13.04 3.92
CA VAL A 19 -2.27 12.15 2.82
C VAL A 19 -1.26 11.01 2.67
N LEU A 20 -1.75 9.87 2.19
CA LEU A 20 -0.94 8.75 1.75
C LEU A 20 -1.17 8.55 0.25
N ASP A 21 -0.15 8.83 -0.55
CA ASP A 21 -0.16 8.51 -1.98
C ASP A 21 0.26 7.04 -2.20
N VAL A 22 -0.67 6.23 -2.69
CA VAL A 22 -0.46 4.80 -2.94
C VAL A 22 -0.22 4.55 -4.43
N GLY A 23 1.03 4.25 -4.80
CA GLY A 23 1.38 3.84 -6.17
C GLY A 23 2.01 4.91 -7.07
N GLY A 24 2.06 6.18 -6.66
CA GLY A 24 2.68 7.21 -7.48
C GLY A 24 4.22 7.11 -7.54
N GLY A 25 4.87 6.55 -6.50
CA GLY A 25 6.32 6.62 -6.26
C GLY A 25 7.22 6.15 -7.41
N GLY A 26 6.70 5.27 -8.28
CA GLY A 26 7.45 4.78 -9.45
C GLY A 26 7.07 5.42 -10.78
N ARG A 27 5.84 5.89 -10.96
CA ARG A 27 5.34 6.45 -12.24
C ARG A 27 5.65 7.94 -12.39
N TYR A 28 5.60 8.71 -11.31
CA TYR A 28 5.77 10.17 -11.34
C TYR A 28 6.91 10.65 -10.43
N LYS A 29 8.12 10.10 -10.64
CA LYS A 29 9.30 10.42 -9.81
C LYS A 29 9.63 11.91 -9.73
N SER A 30 9.38 12.66 -10.80
CA SER A 30 9.56 14.13 -10.83
C SER A 30 8.59 14.84 -9.89
N GLY A 31 7.36 14.35 -9.75
CA GLY A 31 6.35 14.91 -8.85
C GLY A 31 6.80 14.90 -7.38
N TYR A 32 7.36 13.78 -6.92
CA TYR A 32 7.89 13.67 -5.55
C TYR A 32 9.06 14.61 -5.26
N LYS A 33 9.87 14.95 -6.26
CA LYS A 33 10.93 15.96 -6.07
C LYS A 33 10.35 17.34 -5.75
N VAL A 34 9.18 17.67 -6.30
CA VAL A 34 8.48 18.94 -6.04
C VAL A 34 8.01 18.98 -4.57
N PHE A 35 7.36 17.93 -4.08
CA PHE A 35 6.92 17.85 -2.68
C PHE A 35 8.11 17.80 -1.71
N LYS A 36 9.18 17.08 -2.06
CA LYS A 36 10.43 17.09 -1.27
C LYS A 36 11.05 18.47 -1.20
N LYS A 37 11.06 19.23 -2.31
CA LYS A 37 11.57 20.60 -2.32
C LYS A 37 10.71 21.51 -1.42
N LEU A 38 9.39 21.41 -1.51
CA LEU A 38 8.49 22.15 -0.60
C LEU A 38 8.74 21.79 0.88
N ARG A 39 8.93 20.51 1.19
CA ARG A 39 9.29 20.06 2.55
C ARG A 39 10.58 20.71 3.04
N ASN A 40 11.62 20.70 2.21
CA ASN A 40 12.94 21.25 2.55
C ASN A 40 12.90 22.77 2.73
N GLU A 41 12.01 23.47 2.02
CA GLU A 41 11.76 24.90 2.16
C GLU A 41 10.75 25.24 3.27
N ASN A 42 10.32 24.28 4.10
CA ASN A 42 9.26 24.43 5.12
C ASN A 42 7.93 24.98 4.58
N ASN A 43 7.65 24.71 3.31
CA ASN A 43 6.51 25.21 2.56
C ASN A 43 5.46 24.13 2.25
N LEU A 44 5.70 22.89 2.68
CA LEU A 44 4.73 21.82 2.56
C LEU A 44 3.79 21.87 3.77
N THR A 45 2.49 22.03 3.54
CA THR A 45 1.50 22.23 4.62
C THR A 45 0.64 21.01 4.93
N VAL A 46 0.75 19.96 4.10
CA VAL A 46 0.09 18.67 4.29
C VAL A 46 1.18 17.61 4.46
N ARG A 47 1.09 16.79 5.52
CA ARG A 47 2.01 15.66 5.71
C ARG A 47 1.78 14.66 4.58
N THR A 48 2.81 14.39 3.79
CA THR A 48 2.68 13.57 2.57
C THR A 48 3.55 12.33 2.71
N PHE A 49 2.88 11.21 2.95
CA PHE A 49 3.49 9.90 2.90
C PHE A 49 3.19 9.26 1.56
N TYR A 50 4.08 8.38 1.09
CA TYR A 50 3.85 7.70 -0.17
C TYR A 50 4.41 6.29 -0.18
N THR A 51 3.92 5.46 -1.09
CA THR A 51 4.46 4.13 -1.34
C THR A 51 5.22 4.05 -2.65
N MET A 52 6.22 3.18 -2.70
CA MET A 52 6.91 2.88 -3.94
C MET A 52 6.05 1.96 -4.80
N PHE A 53 6.07 2.22 -6.10
CA PHE A 53 5.56 1.26 -7.07
C PHE A 53 6.38 -0.03 -7.00
N GLN A 54 5.72 -1.19 -7.03
CA GLN A 54 6.41 -2.45 -6.91
C GLN A 54 7.31 -2.74 -8.11
N PRO A 55 8.59 -3.06 -7.88
CA PRO A 55 9.44 -3.61 -8.93
C PRO A 55 9.05 -5.08 -9.18
N LYS A 56 9.68 -5.71 -10.18
CA LYS A 56 9.57 -7.16 -10.39
C LYS A 56 9.95 -7.91 -9.09
N ALA A 57 9.27 -9.02 -8.82
CA ALA A 57 9.39 -9.75 -7.56
C ALA A 57 10.83 -10.06 -7.11
N LYS A 58 11.72 -10.48 -8.03
CA LYS A 58 13.14 -10.73 -7.71
C LYS A 58 13.84 -9.48 -7.16
N LYS A 59 13.58 -8.31 -7.77
CA LYS A 59 14.15 -7.04 -7.34
C LYS A 59 13.50 -6.53 -6.05
N LEU A 60 12.19 -6.77 -5.86
CA LEU A 60 11.50 -6.44 -4.62
C LEU A 60 12.09 -7.23 -3.45
N LEU A 61 12.24 -8.55 -3.63
CA LEU A 61 12.81 -9.43 -2.61
C LEU A 61 14.23 -8.99 -2.22
N LYS A 62 15.08 -8.64 -3.20
CA LYS A 62 16.42 -8.11 -2.93
C LYS A 62 16.35 -6.85 -2.05
N LYS A 63 15.50 -5.89 -2.40
CA LYS A 63 15.31 -4.64 -1.65
C LYS A 63 14.81 -4.87 -0.22
N LEU A 64 13.88 -5.81 -0.02
CA LEU A 64 13.37 -6.16 1.30
C LEU A 64 14.46 -6.78 2.18
N LYS A 65 15.28 -7.67 1.60
CA LYS A 65 16.41 -8.31 2.32
C LYS A 65 17.52 -7.35 2.69
N GLU A 66 17.75 -6.31 1.88
CA GLU A 66 18.69 -5.23 2.19
C GLU A 66 18.18 -4.30 3.31
N ASN A 67 16.96 -4.53 3.82
CA ASN A 67 16.26 -3.71 4.81
C ASN A 67 16.42 -2.20 4.53
N PHE A 68 16.33 -1.82 3.26
CA PHE A 68 16.40 -0.42 2.87
C PHE A 68 15.31 0.32 3.62
N PRO A 69 15.61 1.26 4.54
CA PRO A 69 14.56 1.88 5.34
C PRO A 69 13.60 2.59 4.39
N PRO A 70 12.28 2.49 4.61
CA PRO A 70 11.29 3.06 3.71
C PRO A 70 11.62 4.50 3.29
N SER A 71 12.01 5.41 4.20
CA SER A 71 12.93 6.53 3.93
C SER A 71 13.11 7.42 5.16
N GLY A 72 13.93 6.99 6.12
CA GLY A 72 14.36 7.83 7.25
C GLY A 72 13.25 8.21 8.24
N THR A 73 13.55 9.23 9.06
CA THR A 73 12.77 9.64 10.24
C THR A 73 11.93 10.91 10.02
N ASP A 74 11.89 11.46 8.79
CA ASP A 74 11.08 12.65 8.49
C ASP A 74 9.59 12.35 8.73
N THR A 75 8.98 13.14 9.61
CA THR A 75 7.59 12.99 10.04
C THR A 75 6.59 13.71 9.15
N PHE A 76 7.05 14.43 8.12
CA PHE A 76 6.22 15.26 7.27
C PHE A 76 6.25 14.85 5.80
N TYR A 77 7.35 14.26 5.33
CA TYR A 77 7.46 13.76 3.96
C TYR A 77 8.33 12.50 3.87
N ARG A 78 7.72 11.35 3.56
CA ARG A 78 8.43 10.05 3.61
C ARG A 78 7.80 8.98 2.71
N LEU A 79 8.67 8.21 2.03
CA LEU A 79 8.34 6.90 1.48
C LEU A 79 8.17 5.94 2.67
N ILE A 80 6.99 5.35 2.84
CA ILE A 80 6.69 4.50 4.00
C ILE A 80 6.56 3.01 3.67
N GLY A 81 6.44 2.67 2.39
CA GLY A 81 5.99 1.33 2.04
C GLY A 81 5.96 1.01 0.56
N ILE A 82 5.37 -0.15 0.25
CA ILE A 82 5.08 -0.63 -1.10
C ILE A 82 3.56 -0.63 -1.30
N GLY A 83 3.13 -0.16 -2.46
CA GLY A 83 1.71 -0.08 -2.81
C GLY A 83 1.50 0.76 -4.07
N GLU A 84 0.29 0.83 -4.62
CA GLU A 84 -0.93 0.11 -4.19
C GLU A 84 -0.87 -1.41 -4.45
N THR A 85 0.12 -1.87 -5.20
CA THR A 85 0.24 -3.29 -5.54
C THR A 85 1.51 -3.86 -4.93
N PHE A 86 1.42 -4.85 -4.06
CA PHE A 86 2.61 -5.53 -3.52
C PHE A 86 3.17 -6.58 -4.48
N TYR A 87 2.28 -7.35 -5.10
CA TYR A 87 2.65 -8.41 -6.05
C TYR A 87 1.69 -8.41 -7.24
N ARG A 88 2.19 -7.95 -8.40
CA ARG A 88 1.37 -7.70 -9.60
C ARG A 88 0.48 -8.88 -10.05
N PRO A 89 0.92 -10.15 -10.02
CA PRO A 89 0.07 -11.26 -10.42
C PRO A 89 -1.20 -11.44 -9.57
N LEU A 90 -1.27 -10.78 -8.41
CA LEU A 90 -2.43 -10.77 -7.51
C LEU A 90 -3.23 -9.47 -7.60
N HIS A 91 -2.99 -8.65 -8.62
CA HIS A 91 -3.81 -7.48 -8.89
C HIS A 91 -5.08 -7.91 -9.63
N ASP A 92 -6.23 -7.71 -9.00
CA ASP A 92 -7.53 -7.98 -9.59
C ASP A 92 -8.14 -6.74 -10.26
N ASN A 93 -9.39 -6.88 -10.69
CA ASN A 93 -10.25 -5.80 -11.13
C ASN A 93 -11.71 -6.27 -11.00
N THR A 94 -12.64 -5.37 -11.23
CA THR A 94 -14.07 -5.59 -11.06
C THR A 94 -14.75 -6.37 -12.17
N PHE A 95 -14.11 -6.46 -13.33
CA PHE A 95 -14.77 -6.93 -14.55
C PHE A 95 -14.56 -8.42 -14.81
N ARG A 96 -13.68 -9.09 -14.06
CA ARG A 96 -13.30 -10.48 -14.28
C ARG A 96 -13.09 -11.21 -12.96
N LYS A 97 -13.55 -12.46 -12.90
CA LYS A 97 -13.24 -13.35 -11.78
C LYS A 97 -11.73 -13.49 -11.62
N PHE A 98 -11.25 -13.32 -10.39
CA PHE A 98 -9.83 -13.49 -10.09
C PHE A 98 -9.46 -14.98 -9.99
N LYS A 99 -8.33 -15.36 -10.60
CA LYS A 99 -7.74 -16.69 -10.50
C LYS A 99 -6.24 -16.55 -10.33
N THR A 100 -5.65 -17.38 -9.46
CA THR A 100 -4.20 -17.44 -9.27
C THR A 100 -3.71 -18.88 -9.27
N SER A 101 -2.39 -19.06 -9.39
CA SER A 101 -1.74 -20.38 -9.40
C SER A 101 -0.90 -20.59 -8.13
N GLY A 102 -0.60 -21.85 -7.79
CA GLY A 102 0.24 -22.18 -6.63
C GLY A 102 1.63 -21.54 -6.66
N LYS A 103 2.20 -21.32 -7.86
CA LYS A 103 3.48 -20.62 -8.05
C LYS A 103 3.43 -19.17 -7.53
N HIS A 104 2.29 -18.49 -7.72
CA HIS A 104 2.10 -17.13 -7.24
C HIS A 104 1.91 -17.08 -5.73
N ALA A 105 1.22 -18.06 -5.14
CA ALA A 105 1.11 -18.18 -3.69
C ALA A 105 2.48 -18.37 -3.02
N ALA A 106 3.31 -19.29 -3.54
CA ALA A 106 4.66 -19.51 -3.01
C ALA A 106 5.54 -18.24 -3.09
N LYS A 107 5.46 -17.51 -4.21
CA LYS A 107 6.20 -16.25 -4.37
C LYS A 107 5.68 -15.14 -3.46
N LEU A 108 4.36 -15.04 -3.27
CA LEU A 108 3.78 -14.08 -2.34
C LEU A 108 4.23 -14.36 -0.90
N LEU A 109 4.21 -15.62 -0.47
CA LEU A 109 4.68 -15.99 0.87
C LEU A 109 6.14 -15.61 1.10
N GLU A 110 7.00 -15.86 0.11
CA GLU A 110 8.41 -15.46 0.18
C GLU A 110 8.57 -13.94 0.35
N LEU A 111 7.83 -13.16 -0.44
CA LEU A 111 7.82 -11.69 -0.34
C LEU A 111 7.27 -11.23 1.01
N ALA A 112 6.16 -11.82 1.47
CA ALA A 112 5.52 -11.48 2.74
C ALA A 112 6.45 -11.77 3.93
N ARG A 113 7.13 -12.92 3.95
CA ARG A 113 8.12 -13.24 4.98
C ARG A 113 9.29 -12.26 4.98
N ALA A 114 9.79 -11.89 3.80
CA ALA A 114 10.86 -10.92 3.69
C ALA A 114 10.42 -9.52 4.19
N ALA A 115 9.18 -9.11 3.91
CA ALA A 115 8.65 -7.83 4.39
C ALA A 115 8.32 -7.87 5.90
N ALA A 116 7.88 -9.00 6.44
CA ALA A 116 7.48 -9.14 7.84
C ALA A 116 8.63 -8.84 8.83
N GLY A 117 9.87 -9.17 8.44
CA GLY A 117 11.07 -8.87 9.24
C GLY A 117 11.59 -7.43 9.08
N THR A 118 10.80 -6.52 8.51
CA THR A 118 11.21 -5.14 8.20
C THR A 118 10.12 -4.16 8.59
N GLU A 119 10.40 -2.86 8.58
CA GLU A 119 9.40 -1.81 8.85
C GLU A 119 8.58 -1.39 7.61
N TRP A 120 8.60 -2.20 6.55
CA TRP A 120 7.88 -1.86 5.32
C TRP A 120 6.37 -1.96 5.51
N HIS A 121 5.70 -0.82 5.35
CA HIS A 121 4.25 -0.80 5.20
C HIS A 121 3.85 -1.42 3.86
N ILE A 122 2.87 -2.32 3.87
CA ILE A 122 2.30 -2.90 2.66
C ILE A 122 0.87 -2.39 2.50
N HIS A 123 0.63 -1.71 1.39
CA HIS A 123 -0.69 -1.27 0.95
C HIS A 123 -1.06 -2.08 -0.29
N MET A 124 -2.01 -3.01 -0.15
CA MET A 124 -2.30 -4.04 -1.15
C MET A 124 -3.70 -3.87 -1.74
N HIS A 125 -3.77 -3.73 -3.06
CA HIS A 125 -4.99 -3.83 -3.84
C HIS A 125 -5.70 -5.17 -3.60
N ALA A 126 -6.94 -5.12 -3.12
CA ALA A 126 -7.81 -6.29 -2.96
C ALA A 126 -9.26 -5.88 -3.15
N THR A 127 -9.72 -5.89 -4.39
CA THR A 127 -11.09 -5.52 -4.72
C THR A 127 -12.06 -6.67 -4.46
N LEU A 128 -11.68 -7.89 -4.85
CA LEU A 128 -12.51 -9.10 -4.79
C LEU A 128 -12.17 -9.99 -3.59
N ASP A 129 -13.16 -10.75 -3.10
CA ASP A 129 -12.99 -11.66 -1.96
C ASP A 129 -11.99 -12.79 -2.25
N GLU A 130 -11.90 -13.26 -3.49
CA GLU A 130 -10.96 -14.30 -3.89
C GLU A 130 -9.51 -13.81 -3.77
N THR A 131 -9.24 -12.57 -4.19
CA THR A 131 -7.94 -11.93 -4.00
C THR A 131 -7.62 -11.77 -2.53
N GLY A 132 -8.60 -11.28 -1.75
CA GLY A 132 -8.47 -11.16 -0.30
C GLY A 132 -8.10 -12.50 0.34
N SER A 133 -8.80 -13.57 -0.02
CA SER A 133 -8.54 -14.94 0.46
C SER A 133 -7.12 -15.40 0.16
N HIS A 134 -6.69 -15.29 -1.10
CA HIS A 134 -5.35 -15.72 -1.52
C HIS A 134 -4.22 -14.92 -0.84
N VAL A 135 -4.41 -13.62 -0.64
CA VAL A 135 -3.41 -12.80 0.04
C VAL A 135 -3.37 -13.15 1.53
N LEU A 136 -4.53 -13.26 2.18
CA LEU A 136 -4.64 -13.59 3.59
C LEU A 136 -4.06 -14.98 3.92
N ASP A 137 -4.26 -15.99 3.07
CA ASP A 137 -3.67 -17.32 3.27
C ASP A 137 -2.13 -17.24 3.41
N ASN A 138 -1.49 -16.37 2.64
CA ASN A 138 -0.04 -16.21 2.66
C ASN A 138 0.41 -15.26 3.79
N PHE A 139 -0.37 -14.22 4.10
CA PHE A 139 -0.09 -13.32 5.21
C PHE A 139 -0.22 -14.03 6.56
N GLU A 140 -1.23 -14.87 6.76
CA GLU A 140 -1.38 -15.69 7.96
C GLU A 140 -0.20 -16.66 8.13
N ARG A 141 0.28 -17.26 7.04
CA ARG A 141 1.48 -18.11 7.03
C ARG A 141 2.76 -17.35 7.37
N ALA A 142 2.89 -16.10 6.91
CA ALA A 142 4.01 -15.23 7.27
C ALA A 142 3.90 -14.79 8.75
N ASN A 143 2.70 -14.43 9.21
CA ASN A 143 2.40 -13.98 10.57
C ASN A 143 2.76 -15.01 11.64
N ARG A 144 2.63 -16.31 11.33
CA ARG A 144 3.06 -17.39 12.23
C ARG A 144 4.55 -17.38 12.52
N ALA A 145 5.37 -16.87 11.60
CA ALA A 145 6.83 -16.78 11.78
C ALA A 145 7.25 -15.39 12.31
N THR A 146 6.59 -14.33 11.84
CA THR A 146 6.91 -12.95 12.24
C THR A 146 5.62 -12.14 12.32
N PRO A 147 5.24 -11.60 13.49
CA PRO A 147 3.97 -10.89 13.67
C PRO A 147 3.83 -9.70 12.73
N LEU A 148 2.70 -9.64 12.00
CA LEU A 148 2.40 -8.58 11.03
C LEU A 148 1.67 -7.39 11.66
N LYS A 149 1.02 -7.58 12.82
CA LYS A 149 0.25 -6.54 13.52
C LYS A 149 1.00 -5.21 13.70
N PRO A 150 2.30 -5.18 14.08
CA PRO A 150 3.03 -3.92 14.21
C PRO A 150 3.19 -3.15 12.89
N LEU A 151 3.15 -3.83 11.75
CA LEU A 151 3.41 -3.25 10.42
C LEU A 151 2.18 -2.56 9.81
N ARG A 152 1.00 -2.80 10.39
CA ARG A 152 -0.27 -2.17 10.00
C ARG A 152 -0.56 -2.32 8.50
N TRP A 153 -0.36 -3.51 7.95
CA TRP A 153 -0.61 -3.78 6.53
C TRP A 153 -2.09 -3.59 6.17
N ILE A 154 -2.33 -3.16 4.94
CA ILE A 154 -3.63 -2.65 4.49
C ILE A 154 -4.12 -3.39 3.26
N PHE A 155 -5.42 -3.67 3.21
CA PHE A 155 -6.13 -3.88 1.94
C PHE A 155 -6.77 -2.57 1.46
N ALA A 156 -6.60 -2.29 0.18
CA ALA A 156 -7.25 -1.18 -0.52
C ALA A 156 -8.54 -1.66 -1.19
N HIS A 157 -9.50 -0.75 -1.27
CA HIS A 157 -10.83 -0.93 -1.85
C HIS A 157 -11.74 -1.80 -0.99
N LEU A 158 -11.50 -3.12 -0.95
CA LEU A 158 -12.35 -4.12 -0.30
C LEU A 158 -13.78 -4.19 -0.84
N ASP A 159 -14.01 -3.74 -2.07
CA ASP A 159 -15.37 -3.49 -2.57
C ASP A 159 -16.29 -4.75 -2.57
N ALA A 160 -15.72 -5.95 -2.76
CA ALA A 160 -16.45 -7.22 -2.68
C ALA A 160 -15.87 -8.17 -1.62
N VAL A 161 -15.01 -7.70 -0.71
CA VAL A 161 -14.42 -8.54 0.34
C VAL A 161 -15.46 -8.85 1.42
N GLY A 162 -15.67 -10.13 1.69
CA GLY A 162 -16.72 -10.62 2.56
C GLY A 162 -16.37 -10.61 4.06
N PRO A 163 -17.38 -10.78 4.94
CA PRO A 163 -17.20 -10.74 6.40
C PRO A 163 -16.15 -11.73 6.93
N LYS A 164 -16.03 -12.90 6.29
CA LYS A 164 -15.02 -13.92 6.66
C LYS A 164 -13.59 -13.38 6.54
N ASN A 165 -13.28 -12.70 5.43
CA ASN A 165 -11.96 -12.13 5.21
C ASN A 165 -11.73 -10.86 6.04
N ILE A 166 -12.77 -10.05 6.27
CA ILE A 166 -12.69 -8.93 7.23
C ILE A 166 -12.35 -9.43 8.64
N ALA A 167 -12.95 -10.53 9.10
CA ALA A 167 -12.61 -11.14 10.38
C ALA A 167 -11.15 -11.65 10.43
N ARG A 168 -10.63 -12.21 9.35
CA ARG A 168 -9.22 -12.63 9.24
C ARG A 168 -8.27 -11.43 9.28
N MET A 169 -8.57 -10.35 8.56
CA MET A 169 -7.83 -9.09 8.63
C MET A 169 -7.75 -8.55 10.06
N LYS A 170 -8.89 -8.53 10.77
CA LYS A 170 -8.96 -8.10 12.17
C LYS A 170 -8.04 -8.94 13.08
N LYS A 171 -8.04 -10.27 12.91
CA LYS A 171 -7.16 -11.18 13.67
C LYS A 171 -5.68 -10.91 13.42
N LEU A 172 -5.31 -10.54 12.19
CA LEU A 172 -3.94 -10.16 11.83
C LEU A 172 -3.55 -8.73 12.26
N GLY A 173 -4.49 -7.92 12.73
CA GLY A 173 -4.25 -6.51 13.02
C GLY A 173 -4.05 -5.65 11.77
N MET A 174 -4.58 -6.09 10.63
CA MET A 174 -4.56 -5.35 9.37
C MET A 174 -5.59 -4.21 9.39
N MET A 175 -5.39 -3.21 8.54
CA MET A 175 -6.35 -2.12 8.33
C MET A 175 -7.01 -2.22 6.95
N ALA A 176 -8.11 -1.49 6.78
CA ALA A 176 -8.82 -1.35 5.53
C ALA A 176 -8.77 0.10 5.05
N ALA A 177 -8.43 0.31 3.78
CA ALA A 177 -8.53 1.59 3.10
C ALA A 177 -9.69 1.54 2.11
N ILE A 178 -10.82 2.15 2.50
CA ILE A 178 -12.02 2.27 1.68
C ILE A 178 -11.93 3.56 0.88
N HIS A 179 -12.30 3.50 -0.38
CA HIS A 179 -12.24 4.64 -1.31
C HIS A 179 -13.64 4.93 -1.84
N SER A 180 -13.93 6.17 -2.23
CA SER A 180 -15.22 6.58 -2.83
C SER A 180 -15.51 5.96 -4.21
N ARG A 181 -14.72 4.97 -4.63
CA ARG A 181 -14.80 4.34 -5.95
C ARG A 181 -16.17 3.70 -6.20
N PRO A 182 -16.79 2.93 -5.29
CA PRO A 182 -18.14 2.41 -5.51
C PRO A 182 -19.20 3.51 -5.65
N THR A 183 -18.99 4.67 -5.03
CA THR A 183 -19.89 5.82 -5.18
C THR A 183 -19.74 6.49 -6.55
N ILE A 184 -18.50 6.61 -7.04
CA ILE A 184 -18.19 7.30 -8.31
C ILE A 184 -18.41 6.40 -9.53
N GLN A 185 -18.09 5.12 -9.42
CA GLN A 185 -18.11 4.14 -10.52
C GLN A 185 -19.38 3.27 -10.54
N GLY A 186 -20.27 3.45 -9.55
CA GLY A 186 -21.43 2.59 -9.33
C GLY A 186 -21.11 1.44 -8.36
N ARG A 187 -22.12 1.04 -7.59
CA ARG A 187 -22.02 -0.15 -6.72
C ARG A 187 -21.86 -1.39 -7.60
N MET A 188 -20.98 -2.28 -7.18
CA MET A 188 -20.84 -3.63 -7.73
C MET A 188 -21.86 -4.58 -7.12
#